data_AF-A0A965EZE7-F1
#
_entry.id   AF-A0A965EZE7-F1
#
_cell.length_a   1.000
_cell.length_b   1.000
_cell.length_c   1.000
_cell.angle_alpha   90.00
_cell.angle_beta   90.00
_cell.angle_gamma   90.00
#
_symmetry.space_group_name_H-M   'P 1'
#
loop_
_entity.id
_entity.type
_entity.pdbx_description
1 polymer ?
#
loop_
_entity_poly.entity_id
_entity_poly.type
_entity_poly.pdbx_seq_one_letter_code
_entity_poly.pdbx_strand_id
1 'polypeptide(L)'
;MSRYAALSRTELARLVPELLLIGQLIDRSGMAWCIQAFGRDEMVRIAIEEWAGSSPIYTRRMQRALSYEGDDVITIFKGLQLDIGAPPQFMDFRFTVHDRWHGEFHLDHCGALLDVEPMGPDYVRGMCHDIEDPTFDATAVATNPKAQVRPIHRPPRLPADRSPHCAWSEMHLLNLSFGIAVRARAGDDAALATSICTRQLTGIAGVAAERIRRALELPASVAGLERVLAVHPLLNPVGYVAADIEGGRLHVRPSPAHDDGAWIALCSPIAPEPVQAIATAVDPHIVAKLSGTATEWTARFEHAADPLT
;
A
#
# COMPACT_ATOMS: atom_id res chain seq x y z
N MET A 1 4.60 29.35 -24.61
CA MET A 1 4.59 29.65 -23.15
C MET A 1 3.18 29.43 -22.63
N SER A 2 3.04 28.95 -21.38
CA SER A 2 1.75 28.79 -20.72
C SER A 2 1.02 30.13 -20.58
N ARG A 3 -0.32 30.16 -20.71
CA ARG A 3 -1.12 31.37 -20.45
C ARG A 3 -0.99 31.86 -19.00
N TYR A 4 -0.62 30.98 -18.08
CA TYR A 4 -0.36 31.32 -16.68
C TYR A 4 0.98 32.05 -16.46
N ALA A 5 1.89 32.09 -17.45
CA ALA A 5 3.20 32.74 -17.31
C ALA A 5 3.13 34.26 -17.16
N ALA A 6 2.00 34.87 -17.50
CA ALA A 6 1.76 36.30 -17.32
C ALA A 6 1.26 36.66 -15.90
N LEU A 7 0.89 35.68 -15.08
CA LEU A 7 0.39 35.90 -13.73
C LEU A 7 1.54 36.02 -12.73
N SER A 8 1.38 36.92 -11.76
CA SER A 8 2.29 37.05 -10.63
C SER A 8 2.17 35.85 -9.68
N ARG A 9 3.19 35.66 -8.84
CA ARG A 9 3.17 34.63 -7.79
C ARG A 9 1.96 34.75 -6.85
N THR A 10 1.54 35.98 -6.52
CA THR A 10 0.39 36.22 -5.65
C THR A 10 -0.93 35.84 -6.32
N GLU A 11 -1.07 36.10 -7.61
CA GLU A 11 -2.24 35.66 -8.39
C GLU A 11 -2.29 34.14 -8.52
N LEU A 12 -1.16 33.51 -8.82
CA LEU A 12 -1.04 32.05 -8.89
C LEU A 12 -1.35 31.39 -7.53
N ALA A 13 -0.86 31.94 -6.42
CA ALA A 13 -1.12 31.41 -5.08
C ALA A 13 -2.62 31.47 -4.68
N ARG A 14 -3.38 32.42 -5.24
CA ARG A 14 -4.84 32.50 -5.06
C ARG A 14 -5.59 31.60 -6.03
N LEU A 15 -5.09 31.46 -7.27
CA LEU A 15 -5.74 30.72 -8.34
C LEU A 15 -5.58 29.20 -8.20
N VAL A 16 -4.40 28.72 -7.78
CA VAL A 16 -4.12 27.28 -7.68
C VAL A 16 -5.12 26.54 -6.78
N PRO A 17 -5.45 27.02 -5.57
CA PRO A 17 -6.46 26.37 -4.73
C PRO A 17 -7.84 26.27 -5.42
N GLU A 18 -8.27 27.32 -6.12
CA GLU A 18 -9.53 27.32 -6.89
C GLU A 18 -9.49 26.30 -8.05
N LEU A 19 -8.35 26.19 -8.75
CA LEU A 19 -8.16 25.20 -9.82
C LEU A 19 -8.19 23.75 -9.30
N LEU A 20 -7.66 23.51 -8.10
CA LEU A 20 -7.74 22.19 -7.46
C LEU A 20 -9.18 21.87 -7.06
N LEU A 21 -9.89 22.84 -6.47
CA LEU A 21 -11.30 22.68 -6.08
C LEU A 21 -12.21 22.35 -7.26
N ILE A 22 -11.92 22.88 -8.47
CA ILE A 22 -12.70 22.57 -9.67
C ILE A 22 -12.76 21.07 -9.97
N GLY A 23 -11.74 20.28 -9.67
CA GLY A 23 -11.81 18.82 -9.83
C GLY A 23 -12.93 18.19 -9.02
N GLN A 24 -13.09 18.61 -7.76
CA GLN A 24 -14.20 18.16 -6.90
C GLN A 24 -15.56 18.67 -7.39
N LEU A 25 -15.61 19.90 -7.93
CA LEU A 25 -16.85 20.47 -8.46
C LEU A 25 -17.32 19.75 -9.73
N ILE A 26 -16.40 19.23 -10.55
CA ILE A 26 -16.74 18.42 -11.71
C ILE A 26 -17.53 17.19 -11.27
N ASP A 27 -17.00 16.40 -10.32
CA ASP A 27 -17.68 15.22 -9.79
C ASP A 27 -19.04 15.56 -9.17
N ARG A 28 -19.08 16.62 -8.34
CA ARG A 28 -20.33 17.06 -7.71
C ARG A 28 -21.38 17.44 -8.74
N SER A 29 -20.97 17.99 -9.87
CA SER A 29 -21.87 18.36 -10.96
C SER A 29 -22.24 17.18 -11.88
N GLY A 30 -21.39 16.16 -11.98
CA GLY A 30 -21.51 15.06 -12.93
C GLY A 30 -22.13 13.78 -12.36
N MET A 31 -21.77 13.38 -11.14
CA MET A 31 -22.11 12.07 -10.58
C MET A 31 -23.61 11.86 -10.41
N ALA A 32 -24.38 12.92 -10.12
CA ALA A 32 -25.85 12.84 -10.07
C ALA A 32 -26.47 12.40 -11.41
N TRP A 33 -25.92 12.87 -12.54
CA TRP A 33 -26.35 12.46 -13.87
C TRP A 33 -25.95 11.03 -14.20
N CYS A 34 -24.76 10.59 -13.74
CA CYS A 34 -24.33 9.19 -13.85
C CYS A 34 -25.27 8.26 -13.08
N ILE A 35 -25.67 8.63 -11.85
CA ILE A 35 -26.66 7.88 -11.07
C ILE A 35 -27.99 7.82 -11.83
N GLN A 36 -28.48 8.95 -12.35
CA GLN A 36 -29.75 8.99 -13.08
C GLN A 36 -29.74 8.11 -14.33
N ALA A 37 -28.63 8.07 -15.07
CA ALA A 37 -28.53 7.34 -16.33
C ALA A 37 -28.19 5.86 -16.15
N PHE A 38 -27.35 5.51 -15.18
CA PHE A 38 -26.72 4.19 -15.08
C PHE A 38 -26.89 3.51 -13.71
N GLY A 39 -27.45 4.21 -12.73
CA GLY A 39 -27.57 3.73 -11.35
C GLY A 39 -26.30 3.93 -10.53
N ARG A 40 -26.42 3.67 -9.22
CA ARG A 40 -25.37 3.95 -8.23
C ARG A 40 -24.11 3.11 -8.44
N ASP A 41 -24.27 1.81 -8.67
CA ASP A 41 -23.13 0.89 -8.74
C ASP A 41 -22.24 1.20 -9.95
N GLU A 42 -22.84 1.58 -11.08
CA GLU A 42 -22.07 1.97 -12.26
C GLU A 42 -21.44 3.36 -12.11
N MET A 43 -22.11 4.30 -11.42
CA MET A 43 -21.48 5.57 -11.06
C MET A 43 -20.22 5.36 -10.21
N VAL A 44 -20.24 4.44 -9.24
CA VAL A 44 -19.05 4.10 -8.43
C VAL A 44 -17.92 3.57 -9.32
N ARG A 45 -18.22 2.71 -10.30
CA ARG A 45 -17.21 2.20 -11.24
C ARG A 45 -16.62 3.29 -12.12
N ILE A 46 -17.47 4.19 -12.64
CA ILE A 46 -17.03 5.36 -13.42
C ILE A 46 -16.08 6.21 -12.58
N ALA A 47 -16.42 6.49 -11.32
CA ALA A 47 -15.56 7.26 -10.42
C ALA A 47 -14.21 6.56 -10.17
N ILE A 48 -14.20 5.25 -9.93
CA ILE A 48 -12.94 4.47 -9.78
C ILE A 48 -12.07 4.61 -11.04
N GLU A 49 -12.66 4.41 -12.23
CA GLU A 49 -11.93 4.47 -13.50
C GLU A 49 -11.39 5.88 -13.80
N GLU A 50 -12.19 6.92 -13.55
CA GLU A 50 -11.80 8.32 -13.72
C GLU A 50 -10.62 8.70 -12.82
N TRP A 51 -10.74 8.45 -11.52
CA TRP A 51 -9.73 8.82 -10.55
C TRP A 51 -8.47 7.97 -10.69
N ALA A 52 -8.58 6.64 -10.68
CA ALA A 52 -7.41 5.77 -10.80
C ALA A 52 -6.69 5.93 -12.16
N GLY A 53 -7.41 6.27 -13.22
CA GLY A 53 -6.84 6.53 -14.55
C GLY A 53 -6.12 7.89 -14.65
N SER A 54 -6.65 8.91 -13.98
CA SER A 54 -6.11 10.28 -14.04
C SER A 54 -4.98 10.52 -13.04
N SER A 55 -5.04 9.94 -11.83
CA SER A 55 -4.06 10.13 -10.74
C SER A 55 -2.61 9.97 -11.17
N PRO A 56 -2.22 8.88 -11.87
CA PRO A 56 -0.82 8.71 -12.24
C PRO A 56 -0.32 9.72 -13.27
N ILE A 57 -1.22 10.32 -14.05
CA ILE A 57 -0.88 11.26 -15.11
C ILE A 57 -0.53 12.62 -14.49
N TYR A 58 -1.42 13.16 -13.65
CA TYR A 58 -1.18 14.48 -13.07
C TYR A 58 -0.09 14.44 -12.00
N THR A 59 0.04 13.34 -11.22
CA THR A 59 1.09 13.19 -10.20
C THR A 59 2.49 13.31 -10.79
N ARG A 60 2.79 12.54 -11.85
CA ARG A 60 4.11 12.61 -12.52
C ARG A 60 4.37 13.95 -13.20
N ARG A 61 3.34 14.57 -13.79
CA ARG A 61 3.47 15.90 -14.41
C ARG A 61 3.81 16.97 -13.38
N MET A 62 3.17 16.92 -12.21
CA MET A 62 3.37 17.86 -11.13
C MET A 62 4.76 17.72 -10.49
N GLN A 63 5.20 16.48 -10.24
CA GLN A 63 6.56 16.19 -9.76
C GLN A 63 7.64 16.82 -10.65
N ARG A 64 7.54 16.61 -11.96
CA ARG A 64 8.44 17.21 -12.96
C ARG A 64 8.36 18.73 -12.97
N ALA A 65 7.15 19.28 -12.98
CA ALA A 65 6.93 20.72 -13.07
C ALA A 65 7.48 21.49 -11.86
N LEU A 66 7.49 20.86 -10.69
CA LEU A 66 7.92 21.45 -9.43
C LEU A 66 9.25 20.88 -8.92
N SER A 67 9.90 20.04 -9.72
CA SER A 67 11.22 19.46 -9.47
C SER A 67 11.37 18.82 -8.08
N TYR A 68 10.42 17.95 -7.73
CA TYR A 68 10.48 17.16 -6.48
C TYR A 68 10.37 15.65 -6.72
N GLU A 69 10.72 15.18 -7.91
CA GLU A 69 10.74 13.76 -8.26
C GLU A 69 11.59 12.94 -7.26
N GLY A 70 11.10 11.76 -6.90
CA GLY A 70 11.69 10.86 -5.91
C GLY A 70 10.91 9.56 -5.82
N ASP A 71 11.29 8.66 -4.91
CA ASP A 71 10.71 7.32 -4.77
C ASP A 71 10.16 7.02 -3.37
N ASP A 72 10.13 8.02 -2.49
CA ASP A 72 9.93 7.85 -1.06
C ASP A 72 8.60 8.44 -0.56
N VAL A 73 8.27 8.20 0.71
CA VAL A 73 7.00 8.66 1.30
C VAL A 73 6.91 10.18 1.35
N ILE A 74 8.04 10.86 1.49
CA ILE A 74 8.13 12.32 1.49
C ILE A 74 7.69 12.86 0.13
N THR A 75 8.12 12.20 -0.95
CA THR A 75 7.71 12.53 -2.31
C THR A 75 6.23 12.27 -2.54
N ILE A 76 5.71 11.13 -2.07
CA ILE A 76 4.27 10.80 -2.15
C ILE A 76 3.45 11.86 -1.40
N PHE A 77 3.79 12.16 -0.15
CA PHE A 77 3.07 13.13 0.67
C PHE A 77 3.15 14.56 0.14
N LYS A 78 4.29 14.94 -0.45
CA LYS A 78 4.41 16.21 -1.15
C LYS A 78 3.53 16.26 -2.41
N GLY A 79 3.37 15.13 -3.09
CA GLY A 79 2.42 14.99 -4.19
C GLY A 79 0.97 15.14 -3.73
N LEU A 80 0.58 14.41 -2.68
CA LEU A 80 -0.76 14.46 -2.11
C LEU A 80 -1.15 15.88 -1.66
N GLN A 81 -0.24 16.67 -1.10
CA GLN A 81 -0.50 18.07 -0.73
C GLN A 81 -0.88 18.99 -1.91
N LEU A 82 -0.61 18.56 -3.14
CA LEU A 82 -0.84 19.33 -4.36
C LEU A 82 -1.83 18.61 -5.31
N ASP A 83 -2.39 17.49 -4.85
CA ASP A 83 -3.29 16.64 -5.61
C ASP A 83 -4.65 17.31 -5.78
N ILE A 84 -5.28 17.13 -6.93
CA ILE A 84 -6.63 17.62 -7.21
C ILE A 84 -7.69 16.91 -6.33
N GLY A 85 -7.36 15.72 -5.83
CA GLY A 85 -8.10 14.97 -4.83
C GLY A 85 -7.91 15.48 -3.40
N ALA A 86 -6.99 16.42 -3.14
CA ALA A 86 -6.74 16.96 -1.80
C ALA A 86 -6.77 18.51 -1.73
N PRO A 87 -7.80 19.19 -2.28
CA PRO A 87 -7.85 20.64 -2.27
C PRO A 87 -8.02 21.17 -0.83
N PRO A 88 -7.17 22.10 -0.36
CA PRO A 88 -7.11 22.49 1.04
C PRO A 88 -8.34 23.26 1.54
N GLN A 89 -9.16 23.82 0.63
CA GLN A 89 -10.44 24.43 1.02
C GLN A 89 -11.54 23.40 1.28
N PHE A 90 -11.34 22.13 0.90
CA PHE A 90 -12.36 21.08 0.94
C PHE A 90 -11.93 19.86 1.77
N MET A 91 -10.63 19.63 1.90
CA MET A 91 -10.06 18.52 2.67
C MET A 91 -8.91 19.03 3.54
N ASP A 92 -8.82 18.51 4.77
CA ASP A 92 -7.75 18.85 5.72
C ASP A 92 -6.84 17.64 5.95
N PHE A 93 -6.00 17.35 4.95
CA PHE A 93 -4.98 16.31 5.06
C PHE A 93 -3.86 16.75 6.01
N ARG A 94 -3.55 15.88 6.97
CA ARG A 94 -2.44 15.99 7.91
C ARG A 94 -1.51 14.82 7.68
N PHE A 95 -0.22 15.09 7.57
CA PHE A 95 0.79 14.10 7.26
C PHE A 95 1.80 13.97 8.40
N THR A 96 2.10 12.74 8.79
CA THR A 96 3.19 12.39 9.70
C THR A 96 4.18 11.54 8.93
N VAL A 97 5.39 12.03 8.74
CA VAL A 97 6.50 11.23 8.21
C VAL A 97 7.19 10.57 9.39
N HIS A 98 7.19 9.24 9.41
CA HIS A 98 7.93 8.47 10.41
C HIS A 98 9.38 8.30 9.97
N ASP A 99 9.59 7.96 8.70
CA ASP A 99 10.89 7.87 8.06
C ASP A 99 10.77 7.99 6.52
N ARG A 100 11.84 7.65 5.78
CA ARG A 100 11.87 7.76 4.32
C ARG A 100 10.77 6.93 3.63
N TRP A 101 10.43 5.75 4.13
CA TRP A 101 9.51 4.82 3.46
C TRP A 101 8.11 4.82 4.07
N HIS A 102 7.96 5.53 5.16
CA HIS A 102 6.86 5.33 6.09
C HIS A 102 6.26 6.64 6.56
N GLY A 103 4.95 6.74 6.41
CA GLY A 103 4.19 7.80 6.97
C GLY A 103 2.73 7.44 7.08
N GLU A 104 2.02 8.32 7.78
CA GLU A 104 0.59 8.27 7.92
C GLU A 104 0.01 9.58 7.44
N PHE A 105 -1.19 9.52 6.89
CA PHE A 105 -2.00 10.71 6.76
C PHE A 105 -3.38 10.49 7.36
N HIS A 106 -3.96 11.56 7.88
CA HIS A 106 -5.33 11.58 8.35
C HIS A 106 -6.02 12.84 7.86
N LEU A 107 -7.35 12.80 7.81
CA LEU A 107 -8.16 13.95 7.46
C LEU A 107 -8.92 14.40 8.70
N ASP A 108 -8.61 15.57 9.23
CA ASP A 108 -9.43 16.19 10.28
C ASP A 108 -10.80 16.63 9.73
N HIS A 109 -10.82 16.91 8.42
CA HIS A 109 -12.02 17.26 7.66
C HIS A 109 -11.95 16.68 6.25
N CYS A 110 -13.07 16.11 5.79
CA CYS A 110 -13.23 15.59 4.43
C CYS A 110 -14.59 16.03 3.88
N GLY A 111 -14.58 17.00 2.96
CA GLY A 111 -15.80 17.52 2.34
C GLY A 111 -16.55 16.46 1.53
N ALA A 112 -15.84 15.55 0.86
CA ALA A 112 -16.44 14.46 0.08
C ALA A 112 -17.26 13.52 0.98
N LEU A 113 -16.73 13.16 2.16
CA LEU A 113 -17.49 12.42 3.16
C LEU A 113 -18.74 13.20 3.61
N LEU A 114 -18.59 14.48 3.96
CA LEU A 114 -19.71 15.27 4.47
C LEU A 114 -20.83 15.49 3.43
N ASP A 115 -20.51 15.43 2.14
CA ASP A 115 -21.50 15.47 1.08
C ASP A 115 -22.33 14.18 1.00
N VAL A 116 -21.70 13.03 1.21
CA VAL A 116 -22.35 11.72 1.04
C VAL A 116 -22.91 11.14 2.34
N GLU A 117 -22.43 11.58 3.50
CA GLU A 117 -22.86 11.08 4.81
C GLU A 117 -24.37 11.27 5.06
N PRO A 118 -24.99 12.43 4.71
CA PRO A 118 -26.44 12.60 4.80
C PRO A 118 -27.23 11.70 3.84
N MET A 119 -26.59 11.16 2.80
CA MET A 119 -27.21 10.29 1.79
C MET A 119 -27.28 8.83 2.26
N GLY A 120 -26.62 8.48 3.37
CA GLY A 120 -26.74 7.18 4.03
C GLY A 120 -25.51 6.27 3.89
N PRO A 121 -25.49 5.16 4.65
CA PRO A 121 -24.29 4.32 4.83
C PRO A 121 -23.77 3.68 3.54
N ASP A 122 -24.64 3.41 2.57
CA ASP A 122 -24.24 2.81 1.30
C ASP A 122 -23.45 3.79 0.42
N TYR A 123 -23.75 5.09 0.50
CA TYR A 123 -22.98 6.14 -0.19
C TYR A 123 -21.65 6.41 0.53
N VAL A 124 -21.65 6.39 1.87
CA VAL A 124 -20.42 6.46 2.66
C VAL A 124 -19.48 5.32 2.31
N ARG A 125 -20.00 4.08 2.21
CA ARG A 125 -19.21 2.92 1.82
C ARG A 125 -18.63 3.08 0.41
N GLY A 126 -19.47 3.46 -0.55
CA GLY A 126 -19.04 3.66 -1.94
C GLY A 126 -17.88 4.66 -2.05
N MET A 127 -18.00 5.81 -1.39
CA MET A 127 -16.94 6.83 -1.37
C MET A 127 -15.70 6.36 -0.61
N CYS A 128 -15.84 6.03 0.67
CA CYS A 128 -14.72 5.89 1.59
C CYS A 128 -14.03 4.51 1.56
N HIS A 129 -14.61 3.55 0.84
CA HIS A 129 -14.06 2.20 0.72
C HIS A 129 -13.83 1.84 -0.74
N ASP A 130 -14.88 1.93 -1.55
CA ASP A 130 -14.83 1.36 -2.89
C ASP A 130 -14.07 2.28 -3.86
N ILE A 131 -14.20 3.61 -3.71
CA ILE A 131 -13.48 4.62 -4.52
C ILE A 131 -12.11 4.97 -3.93
N GLU A 132 -12.04 5.30 -2.63
CA GLU A 132 -10.82 5.79 -1.99
C GLU A 132 -9.69 4.75 -1.95
N ASP A 133 -9.96 3.48 -1.59
CA ASP A 133 -8.93 2.44 -1.48
C ASP A 133 -8.09 2.29 -2.79
N PRO A 134 -8.69 2.03 -3.97
CA PRO A 134 -7.92 1.88 -5.20
C PRO A 134 -7.33 3.20 -5.71
N THR A 135 -7.97 4.34 -5.42
CA THR A 135 -7.51 5.66 -5.88
C THR A 135 -6.26 6.10 -5.15
N PHE A 136 -6.20 5.94 -3.83
CA PHE A 136 -4.99 6.25 -3.07
C PHE A 136 -3.81 5.39 -3.52
N ASP A 137 -4.03 4.08 -3.75
CA ASP A 137 -3.02 3.20 -4.34
C ASP A 137 -2.56 3.72 -5.71
N ALA A 138 -3.49 4.06 -6.61
CA ALA A 138 -3.16 4.58 -7.93
C ALA A 138 -2.32 5.87 -7.89
N THR A 139 -2.61 6.78 -6.95
CA THR A 139 -1.82 7.98 -6.72
C THR A 139 -0.41 7.66 -6.22
N ALA A 140 -0.29 6.79 -5.22
CA ALA A 140 1.00 6.46 -4.60
C ALA A 140 1.93 5.71 -5.59
N VAL A 141 1.38 4.76 -6.37
CA VAL A 141 2.17 3.97 -7.34
C VAL A 141 2.74 4.78 -8.49
N ALA A 142 2.18 5.98 -8.75
CA ALA A 142 2.72 6.90 -9.74
C ALA A 142 4.10 7.44 -9.37
N THR A 143 4.38 7.54 -8.07
CA THR A 143 5.66 7.97 -7.48
C THR A 143 6.56 6.78 -7.26
N ASN A 144 6.03 5.75 -6.60
CA ASN A 144 6.76 4.53 -6.31
C ASN A 144 5.85 3.34 -6.59
N PRO A 145 6.13 2.49 -7.60
CA PRO A 145 5.27 1.37 -7.99
C PRO A 145 5.05 0.31 -6.89
N LYS A 146 5.68 0.50 -5.74
CA LYS A 146 5.71 -0.37 -4.56
C LYS A 146 4.89 0.18 -3.39
N ALA A 147 4.46 1.44 -3.47
CA ALA A 147 3.66 2.08 -2.45
C ALA A 147 2.24 1.49 -2.43
N GLN A 148 1.59 1.55 -1.28
CA GLN A 148 0.30 0.90 -1.04
C GLN A 148 -0.41 1.60 0.12
N VAL A 149 -1.56 2.21 -0.05
CA VAL A 149 -2.25 2.97 0.99
C VAL A 149 -3.35 2.12 1.62
N ARG A 150 -3.38 2.00 2.95
CA ARG A 150 -4.37 1.21 3.69
C ARG A 150 -5.00 2.00 4.82
N PRO A 151 -6.29 1.78 5.07
CA PRO A 151 -6.98 2.47 6.14
C PRO A 151 -6.54 1.94 7.51
N ILE A 152 -6.13 2.84 8.39
CA ILE A 152 -6.09 2.63 9.84
C ILE A 152 -7.51 2.78 10.40
N HIS A 153 -8.22 3.81 9.92
CA HIS A 153 -9.61 4.09 10.22
C HIS A 153 -10.27 4.74 9.01
N ARG A 154 -11.52 4.33 8.73
CA ARG A 154 -12.38 4.99 7.74
C ARG A 154 -13.84 5.04 8.24
N PRO A 155 -14.66 5.93 7.67
CA PRO A 155 -16.10 6.00 7.93
C PRO A 155 -16.81 4.65 7.72
N PRO A 156 -18.04 4.45 8.23
CA PRO A 156 -18.90 5.44 8.90
C PRO A 156 -18.34 5.92 10.23
N ARG A 157 -18.57 7.21 10.53
CA ARG A 157 -18.17 7.82 11.80
C ARG A 157 -19.16 7.38 12.88
N LEU A 158 -18.74 6.45 13.72
CA LEU A 158 -19.49 5.98 14.89
C LEU A 158 -18.64 6.19 16.15
N PRO A 159 -19.02 7.13 17.03
CA PRO A 159 -20.11 8.13 16.90
C PRO A 159 -19.88 9.15 15.77
N ALA A 160 -20.93 9.86 15.36
CA ALA A 160 -20.93 10.79 14.21
C ALA A 160 -20.09 12.07 14.41
N ASP A 161 -19.41 12.20 15.55
CA ASP A 161 -18.42 13.24 15.87
C ASP A 161 -16.99 12.67 15.92
N ARG A 162 -16.79 11.39 15.56
CA ARG A 162 -15.46 10.78 15.50
C ARG A 162 -14.53 11.58 14.59
N SER A 163 -13.35 11.87 15.12
CA SER A 163 -12.24 12.57 14.47
C SER A 163 -10.93 11.81 14.72
N PRO A 164 -9.98 11.76 13.77
CA PRO A 164 -10.09 12.28 12.40
C PRO A 164 -11.17 11.53 11.58
N HIS A 165 -11.67 12.15 10.50
CA HIS A 165 -12.68 11.55 9.61
C HIS A 165 -12.21 10.21 9.02
N CYS A 166 -10.93 10.13 8.64
CA CYS A 166 -10.25 8.91 8.24
C CYS A 166 -8.74 9.02 8.51
N ALA A 167 -8.06 7.87 8.59
CA ALA A 167 -6.62 7.76 8.82
C ALA A 167 -6.07 6.57 8.02
N TRP A 168 -4.90 6.74 7.40
CA TRP A 168 -4.33 5.82 6.43
C TRP A 168 -2.82 5.66 6.63
N SER A 169 -2.31 4.47 6.27
CA SER A 169 -0.90 4.06 6.34
C SER A 169 -0.43 3.44 5.03
N GLU A 170 0.85 3.56 4.68
CA GLU A 170 1.42 2.91 3.50
C GLU A 170 1.94 1.47 3.80
N MET A 171 1.44 0.37 3.20
CA MET A 171 1.51 -1.05 3.67
C MET A 171 2.88 -1.63 4.04
N HIS A 172 4.01 -1.13 3.51
CA HIS A 172 5.30 -1.58 4.07
C HIS A 172 5.40 -1.26 5.58
N LEU A 173 4.63 -0.29 6.05
CA LEU A 173 4.39 0.01 7.45
C LEU A 173 3.52 -0.96 8.23
N LEU A 174 2.62 -1.74 7.63
CA LEU A 174 1.67 -2.49 8.47
C LEU A 174 2.39 -3.57 9.29
N ASN A 175 3.36 -4.25 8.68
CA ASN A 175 4.21 -5.17 9.42
C ASN A 175 5.17 -4.44 10.36
N LEU A 176 5.82 -3.37 9.91
CA LEU A 176 6.81 -2.66 10.72
C LEU A 176 6.17 -1.99 11.94
N SER A 177 5.00 -1.37 11.78
CA SER A 177 4.17 -0.85 12.86
C SER A 177 3.67 -1.93 13.79
N PHE A 178 3.26 -3.11 13.29
CA PHE A 178 2.97 -4.27 14.13
C PHE A 178 4.19 -4.68 14.96
N GLY A 179 5.38 -4.76 14.33
CA GLY A 179 6.63 -5.05 15.02
C GLY A 179 6.98 -4.02 16.10
N ILE A 180 6.83 -2.73 15.80
CA ILE A 180 7.02 -1.63 16.77
C ILE A 180 6.03 -1.78 17.94
N ALA A 181 4.75 -2.01 17.65
CA ALA A 181 3.70 -2.14 18.65
C ALA A 181 3.89 -3.38 19.55
N VAL A 182 4.39 -4.47 18.98
CA VAL A 182 4.73 -5.70 19.69
C VAL A 182 5.96 -5.49 20.56
N ARG A 183 7.04 -4.88 20.03
CA ARG A 183 8.25 -4.55 20.80
C ARG A 183 7.93 -3.65 21.99
N ALA A 184 7.11 -2.62 21.79
CA ALA A 184 6.67 -1.74 22.86
C ALA A 184 5.91 -2.48 24.00
N ARG A 185 5.20 -3.57 23.67
CA ARG A 185 4.45 -4.38 24.64
C ARG A 185 5.26 -5.50 25.27
N ALA A 186 6.26 -6.00 24.56
CA ALA A 186 7.19 -7.00 25.07
C ALA A 186 8.21 -6.40 26.06
N GLY A 187 8.37 -5.07 26.07
CA GLY A 187 9.33 -4.39 26.93
C GLY A 187 10.75 -4.84 26.61
N ASP A 188 11.49 -5.28 27.63
CA ASP A 188 12.86 -5.77 27.47
C ASP A 188 12.93 -7.19 26.88
N ASP A 189 11.79 -7.89 26.69
CA ASP A 189 11.74 -9.22 26.12
C ASP A 189 11.75 -9.21 24.58
N ALA A 190 12.92 -8.95 24.01
CA ALA A 190 13.12 -8.97 22.56
C ALA A 190 12.82 -10.34 21.92
N ALA A 191 13.02 -11.44 22.67
CA ALA A 191 12.75 -12.79 22.18
C ALA A 191 11.24 -13.03 21.99
N LEU A 192 10.42 -12.56 22.94
CA LEU A 192 8.96 -12.59 22.82
C LEU A 192 8.48 -11.78 21.63
N ALA A 193 9.03 -10.57 21.43
CA ALA A 193 8.64 -9.71 20.31
C ALA A 193 8.93 -10.37 18.95
N THR A 194 10.15 -10.90 18.78
CA THR A 194 10.54 -11.66 17.58
C THR A 194 9.64 -12.86 17.39
N SER A 195 9.36 -13.62 18.46
CA SER A 195 8.51 -14.82 18.40
C SER A 195 7.08 -14.51 17.92
N ILE A 196 6.49 -13.41 18.38
CA ILE A 196 5.16 -12.97 17.93
C ILE A 196 5.19 -12.55 16.45
N CYS A 197 6.19 -11.76 16.05
CA CYS A 197 6.33 -11.29 14.67
C CYS A 197 6.57 -12.44 13.70
N THR A 198 7.43 -13.40 14.04
CA THR A 198 7.68 -14.58 13.22
C THR A 198 6.42 -15.44 13.08
N ARG A 199 5.64 -15.67 14.16
CA ARG A 199 4.38 -16.42 14.06
C ARG A 199 3.34 -15.72 13.17
N GLN A 200 3.22 -14.40 13.30
CA GLN A 200 2.33 -13.60 12.46
C GLN A 200 2.73 -13.70 10.98
N LEU A 201 4.02 -13.54 10.69
CA LEU A 201 4.59 -13.71 9.35
C LEU A 201 4.31 -15.12 8.80
N THR A 202 4.65 -16.19 9.55
CA THR A 202 4.44 -17.57 9.10
C THR A 202 2.98 -17.82 8.68
N GLY A 203 2.03 -17.32 9.48
CA GLY A 203 0.60 -17.43 9.16
C GLY A 203 0.22 -16.71 7.86
N ILE A 204 0.60 -15.44 7.70
CA ILE A 204 0.21 -14.66 6.52
C ILE A 204 0.94 -15.10 5.24
N ALA A 205 2.19 -15.58 5.36
CA ALA A 205 3.01 -15.98 4.23
C ALA A 205 2.40 -17.17 3.46
N GLY A 206 1.91 -18.19 4.16
CA GLY A 206 1.21 -19.32 3.53
C GLY A 206 -0.10 -18.89 2.85
N VAL A 207 -0.93 -18.10 3.55
CA VAL A 207 -2.23 -17.64 3.03
C VAL A 207 -2.05 -16.76 1.77
N ALA A 208 -1.06 -15.87 1.78
CA ALA A 208 -0.75 -15.04 0.62
C ALA A 208 -0.24 -15.89 -0.55
N ALA A 209 0.67 -16.84 -0.30
CA ALA A 209 1.19 -17.75 -1.33
C ALA A 209 0.10 -18.62 -1.98
N GLU A 210 -0.81 -19.21 -1.19
CA GLU A 210 -1.93 -20.00 -1.71
C GLU A 210 -2.86 -19.14 -2.59
N ARG A 211 -3.19 -17.92 -2.13
CA ARG A 211 -4.02 -16.98 -2.87
C ARG A 211 -3.37 -16.57 -4.19
N ILE A 212 -2.07 -16.25 -4.18
CA ILE A 212 -1.31 -15.87 -5.37
C ILE A 212 -1.24 -17.04 -6.36
N ARG A 213 -0.89 -18.25 -5.88
CA ARG A 213 -0.83 -19.45 -6.72
C ARG A 213 -2.16 -19.71 -7.43
N ARG A 214 -3.27 -19.64 -6.68
CA ARG A 214 -4.63 -19.82 -7.24
C ARG A 214 -4.99 -18.72 -8.23
N ALA A 215 -4.74 -17.46 -7.88
CA ALA A 215 -5.07 -16.32 -8.72
C ALA A 215 -4.31 -16.30 -10.05
N LEU A 216 -3.09 -16.83 -10.06
CA LEU A 216 -2.22 -16.89 -11.24
C LEU A 216 -2.23 -18.27 -11.92
N GLU A 217 -3.09 -19.18 -11.48
CA GLU A 217 -3.21 -20.56 -11.99
C GLU A 217 -1.86 -21.30 -12.06
N LEU A 218 -0.99 -21.06 -11.08
CA LEU A 218 0.36 -21.59 -11.08
C LEU A 218 0.39 -23.07 -10.66
N PRO A 219 1.26 -23.88 -11.29
CA PRO A 219 1.36 -25.30 -10.96
C PRO A 219 1.84 -25.50 -9.52
N ALA A 220 1.41 -26.60 -8.89
CA ALA A 220 2.04 -27.10 -7.67
C ALA A 220 3.40 -27.71 -8.03
N SER A 221 4.43 -26.86 -8.06
CA SER A 221 5.80 -27.23 -8.41
C SER A 221 6.78 -26.14 -7.98
N VAL A 222 8.08 -26.45 -8.03
CA VAL A 222 9.14 -25.44 -7.80
C VAL A 222 9.05 -24.28 -8.80
N ALA A 223 8.70 -24.55 -10.06
CA ALA A 223 8.50 -23.48 -11.04
C ALA A 223 7.31 -22.59 -10.69
N GLY A 224 6.21 -23.16 -10.19
CA GLY A 224 5.09 -22.39 -9.65
C GLY A 224 5.50 -21.56 -8.44
N LEU A 225 6.32 -22.11 -7.55
CA LEU A 225 6.85 -21.44 -6.37
C LEU A 225 7.70 -20.22 -6.75
N GLU A 226 8.59 -20.34 -7.74
CA GLU A 226 9.39 -19.20 -8.21
C GLU A 226 8.50 -18.04 -8.71
N ARG A 227 7.41 -18.36 -9.41
CA ARG A 227 6.43 -17.36 -9.87
C ARG A 227 5.65 -16.73 -8.73
N VAL A 228 5.30 -17.51 -7.70
CA VAL A 228 4.68 -16.98 -6.47
C VAL A 228 5.64 -16.05 -5.76
N LEU A 229 6.88 -16.50 -5.51
CA LEU A 229 7.92 -15.73 -4.83
C LEU A 229 8.18 -14.38 -5.53
N ALA A 230 8.21 -14.37 -6.87
CA ALA A 230 8.42 -13.16 -7.65
C ALA A 230 7.40 -12.04 -7.38
N VAL A 231 6.17 -12.39 -6.99
CA VAL A 231 5.09 -11.42 -6.68
C VAL A 231 4.67 -11.43 -5.22
N HIS A 232 5.32 -12.26 -4.38
CA HIS A 232 4.95 -12.40 -2.98
C HIS A 232 5.32 -11.15 -2.17
N PRO A 233 4.45 -10.65 -1.28
CA PRO A 233 4.74 -9.48 -0.43
C PRO A 233 5.97 -9.63 0.48
N LEU A 234 6.43 -10.86 0.73
CA LEU A 234 7.68 -11.13 1.45
C LEU A 234 8.92 -10.57 0.71
N LEU A 235 8.92 -10.69 -0.62
CA LEU A 235 10.05 -10.28 -1.48
C LEU A 235 9.75 -9.00 -2.25
N ASN A 236 8.50 -8.54 -2.18
CA ASN A 236 8.12 -7.28 -2.76
C ASN A 236 8.16 -6.19 -1.69
N PRO A 237 8.86 -5.09 -2.00
CA PRO A 237 9.23 -4.68 -3.33
C PRO A 237 10.69 -4.97 -3.70
N VAL A 238 10.95 -5.27 -4.98
CA VAL A 238 12.25 -5.74 -5.51
C VAL A 238 13.47 -4.86 -5.16
N GLY A 239 13.29 -3.55 -4.99
CA GLY A 239 14.40 -2.65 -4.61
C GLY A 239 14.48 -2.31 -3.12
N TYR A 240 13.69 -2.96 -2.28
CA TYR A 240 13.74 -2.82 -0.82
C TYR A 240 14.10 -4.17 -0.16
N VAL A 241 13.72 -5.29 -0.78
CA VAL A 241 14.24 -6.62 -0.47
C VAL A 241 15.21 -7.06 -1.57
N ALA A 242 16.50 -7.18 -1.26
CA ALA A 242 17.50 -7.68 -2.20
C ALA A 242 17.43 -9.20 -2.27
N ALA A 243 16.62 -9.71 -3.19
CA ALA A 243 16.42 -11.13 -3.40
C ALA A 243 16.41 -11.49 -4.88
N ASP A 244 17.15 -12.53 -5.24
CA ASP A 244 17.11 -13.14 -6.57
C ASP A 244 16.46 -14.52 -6.50
N ILE A 245 15.65 -14.84 -7.49
CA ILE A 245 14.99 -16.13 -7.62
C ILE A 245 15.50 -16.76 -8.92
N GLU A 246 16.24 -17.85 -8.82
CA GLU A 246 16.80 -18.54 -9.98
C GLU A 246 17.05 -20.02 -9.69
N GLY A 247 16.60 -20.91 -10.59
CA GLY A 247 16.99 -22.32 -10.60
C GLY A 247 16.55 -23.08 -9.36
N GLY A 248 15.35 -22.82 -8.85
CA GLY A 248 14.80 -23.41 -7.63
C GLY A 248 15.46 -22.87 -6.36
N ARG A 249 16.05 -21.67 -6.43
CA ARG A 249 16.71 -21.02 -5.30
C ARG A 249 16.20 -19.61 -5.11
N LEU A 250 16.05 -19.23 -3.84
CA LEU A 250 15.88 -17.85 -3.42
C LEU A 250 17.16 -17.43 -2.71
N HIS A 251 17.89 -16.48 -3.30
CA HIS A 251 19.09 -15.91 -2.72
C HIS A 251 18.80 -14.52 -2.18
N VAL A 252 18.91 -14.35 -0.87
CA VAL A 252 18.65 -13.10 -0.16
C VAL A 252 19.95 -12.49 0.29
N ARG A 253 20.09 -11.19 0.06
CA ARG A 253 21.24 -10.37 0.47
C ARG A 253 20.81 -9.29 1.47
N PRO A 254 21.77 -8.73 2.22
CA PRO A 254 21.53 -7.56 3.04
C PRO A 254 20.89 -6.46 2.20
N SER A 255 19.85 -5.84 2.76
CA SER A 255 19.01 -4.85 2.10
C SER A 255 18.35 -3.97 3.14
N PRO A 256 17.81 -2.79 2.76
CA PRO A 256 17.16 -1.88 3.71
C PRO A 256 16.07 -2.57 4.55
N ALA A 257 15.37 -3.57 4.00
CA ALA A 257 14.40 -4.37 4.73
C ALA A 257 14.97 -5.10 5.97
N HIS A 258 16.27 -5.40 6.01
CA HIS A 258 16.94 -5.97 7.19
C HIS A 258 17.20 -4.91 8.25
N ASP A 259 17.67 -3.73 7.83
CA ASP A 259 17.96 -2.61 8.73
C ASP A 259 16.68 -2.14 9.45
N ASP A 260 15.55 -2.17 8.75
CA ASP A 260 14.25 -1.75 9.27
C ASP A 260 13.54 -2.87 10.07
N GLY A 261 14.06 -4.10 10.06
CA GLY A 261 13.43 -5.24 10.74
C GLY A 261 12.11 -5.70 10.10
N ALA A 262 12.01 -5.58 8.76
CA ALA A 262 10.85 -6.00 7.99
C ALA A 262 10.73 -7.54 7.93
N TRP A 263 9.68 -8.07 7.28
CA TRP A 263 9.42 -9.51 7.25
C TRP A 263 10.61 -10.36 6.83
N ILE A 264 11.40 -9.92 5.85
CA ILE A 264 12.57 -10.68 5.41
C ILE A 264 13.64 -10.82 6.50
N ALA A 265 13.74 -9.87 7.44
CA ALA A 265 14.66 -9.90 8.57
C ALA A 265 14.28 -10.97 9.61
N LEU A 266 13.04 -11.46 9.58
CA LEU A 266 12.54 -12.55 10.42
C LEU A 266 12.79 -13.92 9.79
N CYS A 267 13.28 -13.97 8.55
CA CYS A 267 13.61 -15.18 7.82
C CYS A 267 15.12 -15.41 7.88
N SER A 268 15.54 -16.59 8.31
CA SER A 268 16.96 -16.96 8.31
C SER A 268 17.11 -18.48 8.37
N PRO A 269 18.33 -19.03 8.26
CA PRO A 269 18.56 -20.47 8.45
C PRO A 269 18.08 -21.02 9.81
N ILE A 270 17.95 -20.18 10.84
CA ILE A 270 17.44 -20.56 12.17
C ILE A 270 15.94 -20.27 12.36
N ALA A 271 15.32 -19.57 11.40
CA ALA A 271 13.89 -19.26 11.37
C ALA A 271 13.33 -19.49 9.94
N PRO A 272 13.30 -20.76 9.46
CA PRO A 272 12.89 -21.09 8.09
C PRO A 272 11.37 -21.12 7.89
N GLU A 273 10.58 -21.05 8.98
CA GLU A 273 9.15 -21.34 8.98
C GLU A 273 8.35 -20.45 8.03
N PRO A 274 8.59 -19.13 7.91
CA PRO A 274 7.91 -18.30 6.91
C PRO A 274 8.12 -18.74 5.46
N VAL A 275 9.37 -19.07 5.12
CA VAL A 275 9.75 -19.48 3.77
C VAL A 275 9.19 -20.88 3.47
N GLN A 276 9.22 -21.77 4.46
CA GLN A 276 8.59 -23.08 4.36
C GLN A 276 7.07 -22.99 4.21
N ALA A 277 6.40 -22.08 4.93
CA ALA A 277 4.96 -21.89 4.80
C ALA A 277 4.55 -21.46 3.38
N ILE A 278 5.33 -20.60 2.73
CA ILE A 278 5.13 -20.24 1.32
C ILE A 278 5.29 -21.48 0.42
N ALA A 279 6.37 -22.24 0.61
CA ALA A 279 6.63 -23.45 -0.18
C ALA A 279 5.49 -24.47 -0.06
N THR A 280 5.08 -24.79 1.17
CA THR A 280 3.98 -25.73 1.48
C THR A 280 2.65 -25.27 0.90
N ALA A 281 2.35 -23.96 0.95
CA ALA A 281 1.12 -23.40 0.36
C ALA A 281 1.10 -23.51 -1.18
N VAL A 282 2.27 -23.51 -1.82
CA VAL A 282 2.37 -23.75 -3.26
C VAL A 282 2.24 -25.24 -3.56
N ASP A 283 3.03 -26.08 -2.89
CA ASP A 283 3.00 -27.53 -3.00
C ASP A 283 3.46 -28.15 -1.67
N PRO A 284 2.65 -29.00 -1.03
CA PRO A 284 2.99 -29.59 0.26
C PRO A 284 4.23 -30.48 0.24
N HIS A 285 4.74 -30.88 -0.92
CA HIS A 285 5.96 -31.69 -1.02
C HIS A 285 7.24 -30.85 -1.14
N ILE A 286 7.16 -29.52 -1.25
CA ILE A 286 8.37 -28.69 -1.37
C ILE A 286 8.95 -28.39 0.02
N VAL A 287 10.21 -28.76 0.21
CA VAL A 287 11.01 -28.46 1.39
C VAL A 287 11.94 -27.28 1.08
N ALA A 288 11.90 -26.24 1.91
CA ALA A 288 12.80 -25.10 1.87
C ALA A 288 14.00 -25.32 2.80
N LYS A 289 15.19 -25.56 2.23
CA LYS A 289 16.44 -25.70 2.99
C LYS A 289 17.24 -24.41 2.93
N LEU A 290 17.31 -23.70 4.06
CA LEU A 290 18.03 -22.44 4.17
C LEU A 290 19.46 -22.65 4.67
N SER A 291 20.41 -21.91 4.10
CA SER A 291 21.81 -21.89 4.52
C SER A 291 22.41 -20.49 4.37
N GLY A 292 23.37 -20.12 5.22
CA GLY A 292 24.02 -18.82 5.20
C GLY A 292 24.04 -18.15 6.57
N THR A 293 23.97 -16.83 6.58
CA THR A 293 23.92 -15.99 7.76
C THR A 293 22.49 -15.50 8.05
N ALA A 294 22.32 -14.65 9.07
CA ALA A 294 21.02 -14.08 9.41
C ALA A 294 20.47 -13.14 8.31
N THR A 295 21.33 -12.44 7.57
CA THR A 295 20.94 -11.39 6.61
C THR A 295 21.37 -11.70 5.18
N GLU A 296 22.20 -12.72 4.99
CA GLU A 296 22.62 -13.22 3.68
C GLU A 296 22.47 -14.73 3.66
N TRP A 297 21.44 -15.23 2.97
CA TRP A 297 21.11 -16.65 2.98
C TRP A 297 20.52 -17.09 1.66
N THR A 298 20.57 -18.39 1.43
CA THR A 298 19.97 -19.03 0.25
C THR A 298 19.01 -20.11 0.71
N ALA A 299 17.76 -20.03 0.26
CA ALA A 299 16.82 -21.15 0.33
C ALA A 299 16.94 -21.98 -0.95
N ARG A 300 17.13 -23.29 -0.79
CA ARG A 300 16.99 -24.27 -1.87
C ARG A 300 15.65 -24.97 -1.71
N PHE A 301 14.88 -25.04 -2.79
CA PHE A 301 13.57 -25.70 -2.81
C PHE A 301 13.73 -27.08 -3.43
N GLU A 302 13.43 -28.11 -2.67
CA GLU A 302 13.57 -29.51 -3.08
C GLU A 302 12.23 -30.23 -2.91
N HIS A 303 11.90 -31.12 -3.85
CA HIS A 303 10.69 -31.94 -3.73
C HIS A 303 10.99 -33.17 -2.86
N ALA A 304 10.25 -33.32 -1.76
CA ALA A 304 10.29 -34.51 -0.90
C ALA A 304 9.40 -35.63 -1.47
N ALA A 305 9.67 -36.87 -1.03
CA ALA A 305 8.86 -38.03 -1.41
C ALA A 305 7.49 -38.03 -0.71
N ASP A 306 7.44 -37.54 0.53
CA ASP A 306 6.24 -37.44 1.35
C ASP A 306 5.84 -35.95 1.54
N PRO A 307 4.53 -35.65 1.60
CA PRO A 307 4.06 -34.29 1.86
C PRO A 307 4.37 -33.86 3.30
N LEU A 308 4.68 -32.58 3.48
CA LEU A 308 4.78 -31.94 4.78
C LEU A 308 3.37 -31.74 5.35
N THR A 309 3.13 -32.31 6.54
CA THR A 309 1.89 -32.14 7.32
C THR A 309 1.83 -30.80 8.03
#